data_AF-A0AAW4BMG4-F1
#
_entry.id   AF-A0AAW4BMG4-F1
#
_cell.length_a   1.000
_cell.length_b   1.000
_cell.length_c   1.000
_cell.angle_alpha   90.00
_cell.angle_beta   90.00
_cell.angle_gamma   90.00
#
_symmetry.space_group_name_H-M   'P 1'
#
loop_
_entity.id
_entity.type
_entity.pdbx_description
1 polymer ?
#
loop_
_entity_poly.entity_id
_entity_poly.type
_entity_poly.pdbx_seq_one_letter_code
_entity_poly.pdbx_strand_id
1 'polypeptide(L)'
;RNIKAWTAGWLVDGLQFEIVSEQANNDVKGIVHAGYTAVDMYNKNGELIWSVPNDDRTSGKIGVSAYDFDGDGVDEVIVQDQMRVRILDGQTGNERAIIANSSATLWEYPIVVDLAGDNNAELIVVAND
;
A
#
# COMPACT_ATOMS: atom_id res chain seq x y z
N ARG A 1 9.36 3.82 -30.97
CA ARG A 1 7.93 4.00 -31.33
C ARG A 1 7.74 3.47 -32.74
N ASN A 2 7.12 2.31 -32.90
CA ASN A 2 7.03 1.63 -34.20
C ASN A 2 5.57 1.60 -34.65
N ILE A 3 5.31 2.05 -35.88
CA ILE A 3 4.02 1.83 -36.55
C ILE A 3 4.21 0.60 -37.42
N LYS A 4 3.38 -0.43 -37.21
CA LYS A 4 3.31 -1.57 -38.10
C LYS A 4 2.08 -1.39 -38.98
N ALA A 5 2.31 -1.42 -40.28
CA ALA A 5 1.28 -1.41 -41.30
C ALA A 5 1.48 -2.63 -42.20
N TRP A 6 0.38 -3.29 -42.55
CA TRP A 6 0.38 -4.36 -43.53
C TRP A 6 -0.42 -3.91 -44.76
N THR A 7 0.09 -4.23 -45.93
CA THR A 7 -0.55 -3.92 -47.21
C THR A 7 -0.55 -5.14 -48.12
N ALA A 8 -1.64 -5.37 -48.84
CA ALA A 8 -1.73 -6.24 -49.99
C ALA A 8 -2.05 -5.39 -51.23
N GLY A 9 -1.01 -4.83 -51.83
CA GLY A 9 -1.12 -3.93 -52.98
C GLY A 9 -1.16 -2.45 -52.60
N TRP A 10 -2.04 -1.67 -53.24
CA TRP A 10 -2.05 -0.20 -53.14
C TRP A 10 -2.88 0.36 -51.97
N LEU A 11 -3.52 -0.50 -51.17
CA LEU A 11 -4.35 -0.11 -50.03
C LEU A 11 -3.73 -0.60 -48.72
N VAL A 12 -3.92 0.16 -47.65
CA VAL A 12 -3.54 -0.26 -46.29
C VAL A 12 -4.66 -1.13 -45.73
N ASP A 13 -4.37 -2.39 -45.48
CA ASP A 13 -5.36 -3.37 -45.00
C ASP A 13 -5.47 -3.40 -43.48
N GLY A 14 -4.44 -2.92 -42.77
CA GLY A 14 -4.45 -2.83 -41.31
C GLY A 14 -3.40 -1.87 -40.75
N LEU A 15 -3.81 -1.12 -39.73
CA LEU A 15 -2.97 -0.23 -38.93
C LEU A 15 -3.06 -0.66 -37.47
N GLN A 16 -1.91 -0.97 -36.86
CA GLN A 16 -1.82 -1.21 -35.42
C GLN A 16 -1.02 -0.08 -34.78
N PHE A 17 -1.66 0.63 -33.85
CA PHE A 17 -0.99 1.57 -32.96
C PHE A 17 -0.49 0.80 -31.74
N GLU A 18 0.82 0.72 -31.59
CA GLU A 18 1.43 0.25 -30.34
C GLU A 18 1.69 1.48 -29.47
N ILE A 19 0.67 1.89 -28.71
CA ILE A 19 0.83 2.91 -27.67
C ILE A 19 1.45 2.20 -26.46
N VAL A 20 2.76 2.00 -26.50
CA VAL A 20 3.50 1.63 -25.31
C VAL A 20 3.63 2.92 -24.50
N SER A 21 2.84 3.08 -23.43
CA SER A 21 3.38 3.82 -22.31
C SER A 21 4.56 3.00 -21.82
N GLU A 22 5.78 3.51 -21.95
CA GLU A 22 6.83 3.07 -21.03
C GLU A 22 6.27 3.38 -19.64
N GLN A 23 5.63 2.40 -19.00
CA GLN A 23 5.60 2.42 -17.55
C GLN A 23 7.08 2.38 -17.20
N ALA A 24 7.59 3.49 -16.68
CA ALA A 24 8.81 3.46 -15.91
C ALA A 24 8.71 2.20 -15.04
N ASN A 25 9.80 1.44 -15.00
CA ASN A 25 9.93 0.21 -14.24
C ASN A 25 9.89 0.53 -12.73
N ASN A 26 8.82 1.18 -12.29
CA ASN A 26 8.49 1.59 -10.94
C ASN A 26 7.78 0.40 -10.29
N ASP A 27 8.40 -0.77 -10.38
CA ASP A 27 8.08 -1.89 -9.51
C ASP A 27 8.57 -1.51 -8.10
N VAL A 28 7.91 -0.52 -7.50
CA VAL A 28 8.14 0.01 -6.13
C VAL A 28 7.45 -0.94 -5.18
N LYS A 29 7.90 -2.20 -5.20
CA LYS A 29 7.46 -3.20 -4.24
C LYS A 29 8.19 -2.96 -2.93
N GLY A 30 7.42 -2.73 -1.89
CA GLY A 30 7.87 -2.67 -0.51
C GLY A 30 7.50 -3.93 0.26
N ILE A 31 8.29 -4.25 1.29
CA ILE A 31 7.92 -5.20 2.35
C ILE A 31 7.86 -4.37 3.63
N VAL A 32 6.68 -4.31 4.25
CA VAL A 32 6.48 -3.62 5.52
C VAL A 32 6.10 -4.62 6.60
N HIS A 33 6.63 -4.41 7.81
CA HIS A 33 6.20 -5.14 9.00
C HIS A 33 6.33 -4.26 10.24
N ALA A 34 5.59 -4.61 11.30
CA ALA A 34 5.77 -4.03 12.62
C ALA A 34 6.55 -4.99 13.53
N GLY A 35 7.41 -4.44 14.38
CA GLY A 35 8.08 -5.14 15.46
C GLY A 35 7.78 -4.48 16.82
N TYR A 36 8.59 -4.78 17.83
CA TYR A 36 8.38 -4.28 19.20
C TYR A 36 8.33 -2.75 19.33
N THR A 37 9.08 -2.03 18.49
CA THR A 37 9.28 -0.57 18.67
C THR A 37 9.08 0.26 17.42
N ALA A 38 8.90 -0.37 16.26
CA ALA A 38 8.86 0.33 14.99
C ALA A 38 8.08 -0.45 13.93
N VAL A 39 7.63 0.29 12.92
CA VAL A 39 7.22 -0.22 11.60
C VAL A 39 8.33 0.09 10.63
N ASP A 40 8.82 -0.94 9.94
CA ASP A 40 9.95 -0.86 9.04
C ASP A 40 9.51 -1.22 7.62
N MET A 41 9.93 -0.41 6.65
CA MET A 41 9.71 -0.64 5.22
C MET A 41 11.03 -0.96 4.53
N TYR A 42 11.03 -2.04 3.77
CA TYR A 42 12.16 -2.49 2.97
C TYR A 42 11.79 -2.49 1.49
N ASN A 43 12.74 -2.15 0.62
CA ASN A 43 12.54 -2.36 -0.82
C ASN A 43 12.78 -3.84 -1.21
N LYS A 44 12.53 -4.15 -2.48
CA LYS A 44 12.77 -5.49 -3.06
C LYS A 44 14.21 -6.01 -2.94
N ASN A 45 15.19 -5.16 -2.66
CA ASN A 45 16.59 -5.54 -2.46
C ASN A 45 16.90 -5.83 -0.97
N GLY A 46 15.92 -5.67 -0.07
CA GLY A 46 16.11 -5.81 1.37
C GLY A 46 16.76 -4.59 2.04
N GLU A 47 16.78 -3.44 1.36
CA GLU A 47 17.30 -2.19 1.93
C GLU A 47 16.20 -1.47 2.70
N LEU A 48 16.51 -1.04 3.93
CA LEU A 48 15.59 -0.25 4.77
C LEU A 48 15.37 1.13 4.13
N ILE A 49 14.11 1.47 3.85
CA ILE A 49 13.70 2.74 3.26
C ILE A 49 13.31 3.74 4.34
N TRP A 50 12.47 3.32 5.28
CA TRP A 50 12.07 4.12 6.42
C TRP A 50 11.74 3.24 7.63
N SER A 51 11.80 3.85 8.80
CA SER A 51 11.44 3.23 10.09
C SER A 51 10.69 4.27 10.93
N VAL A 52 9.50 3.90 11.40
CA VAL A 52 8.61 4.79 12.15
C VAL A 52 8.33 4.18 13.53
N PRO A 53 8.52 4.92 14.64
CA PRO A 53 8.23 4.40 15.98
C PRO A 53 6.78 3.91 16.11
N ASN A 54 6.59 2.72 16.68
CA ASN A 54 5.31 2.08 16.98
C ASN A 54 5.43 1.27 18.27
N ASP A 55 4.63 1.57 19.29
CA ASP A 55 4.76 0.90 20.59
C ASP A 55 3.99 -0.41 20.63
N ASP A 56 4.67 -1.50 20.32
CA ASP A 56 4.17 -2.87 20.46
C ASP A 56 5.07 -3.70 21.40
N ARG A 57 5.47 -3.10 22.53
CA ARG A 57 6.32 -3.78 23.51
C ARG A 57 5.64 -4.97 24.20
N THR A 58 4.30 -5.04 24.14
CA THR A 58 3.48 -6.08 24.77
C THR A 58 3.43 -7.37 23.95
N SER A 59 3.44 -7.29 22.61
CA SER A 59 3.42 -8.48 21.72
C SER A 59 4.66 -8.60 20.84
N GLY A 60 5.03 -7.51 20.16
CA GLY A 60 6.07 -7.47 19.13
C GLY A 60 5.69 -8.22 17.84
N LYS A 61 4.40 -8.34 17.55
CA LYS A 61 3.84 -9.14 16.43
C LYS A 61 2.63 -8.47 15.76
N ILE A 62 2.29 -7.22 16.12
CA ILE A 62 1.11 -6.55 15.56
C ILE A 62 1.15 -6.56 14.03
N GLY A 63 -0.01 -6.78 13.42
CA GLY A 63 -0.13 -6.86 11.97
C GLY A 63 -0.10 -5.48 11.32
N VAL A 64 0.15 -5.50 10.01
CA VAL A 64 0.02 -4.34 9.12
C VAL A 64 -0.81 -4.74 7.91
N SER A 65 -1.53 -3.79 7.33
CA SER A 65 -2.23 -3.94 6.06
C SER A 65 -1.95 -2.73 5.17
N ALA A 66 -2.35 -2.83 3.90
CA ALA A 66 -2.05 -1.83 2.88
C ALA A 66 -3.31 -1.51 2.07
N TYR A 67 -3.50 -0.24 1.72
CA TYR A 67 -4.58 0.24 0.87
C TYR A 67 -4.24 1.63 0.31
N ASP A 68 -4.44 1.83 -0.99
CA ASP A 68 -4.35 3.13 -1.68
C ASP A 68 -5.58 3.99 -1.35
N PHE A 69 -5.46 4.91 -0.38
CA PHE A 69 -6.58 5.74 0.07
C PHE A 69 -6.90 6.91 -0.87
N ASP A 70 -5.90 7.43 -1.58
CA ASP A 70 -6.04 8.63 -2.39
C ASP A 70 -6.07 8.37 -3.92
N GLY A 71 -5.87 7.11 -4.32
CA GLY A 71 -5.96 6.65 -5.70
C GLY A 71 -4.75 7.02 -6.55
N ASP A 72 -3.60 7.31 -5.94
CA ASP A 72 -2.38 7.70 -6.66
C ASP A 72 -1.59 6.49 -7.21
N GLY A 73 -2.02 5.27 -6.87
CA GLY A 73 -1.40 4.01 -7.28
C GLY A 73 -0.31 3.51 -6.33
N VAL A 74 -0.16 4.12 -5.15
CA VAL A 74 0.76 3.70 -4.08
C VAL A 74 -0.05 3.41 -2.82
N ASP A 75 0.09 2.20 -2.27
CA ASP A 75 -0.61 1.86 -1.03
C ASP A 75 -0.04 2.63 0.18
N GLU A 76 -0.91 3.18 1.03
CA GLU A 76 -0.56 3.53 2.40
C GLU A 76 -0.46 2.28 3.29
N VAL A 77 0.32 2.39 4.36
CA VAL A 77 0.44 1.37 5.41
C VAL A 77 -0.48 1.70 6.57
N ILE A 78 -1.31 0.74 6.97
CA ILE A 78 -2.20 0.86 8.12
C ILE A 78 -1.67 -0.01 9.26
N VAL A 79 -1.51 0.58 10.44
CA VAL A 79 -0.89 -0.09 11.59
C VAL A 79 -1.52 0.33 12.91
N GLN A 80 -1.53 -0.60 13.87
CA GLN A 80 -1.97 -0.41 15.25
C GLN A 80 -0.73 -0.37 16.20
N ASP A 81 -0.75 0.52 17.20
CA ASP A 81 0.09 0.40 18.41
C ASP A 81 -0.79 0.07 19.63
N GLN A 82 -0.37 0.30 20.88
CA GLN A 82 -1.25 0.01 22.02
C GLN A 82 -2.49 0.91 22.12
N MET A 83 -2.47 2.10 21.51
CA MET A 83 -3.46 3.16 21.77
C MET A 83 -4.03 3.81 20.50
N ARG A 84 -3.48 3.52 19.32
CA ARG A 84 -3.80 4.22 18.07
C ARG A 84 -3.70 3.30 16.86
N VAL A 85 -4.63 3.48 15.92
CA VAL A 85 -4.44 3.13 14.51
C VAL A 85 -3.84 4.33 13.78
N ARG A 86 -2.92 4.09 12.86
CA ARG A 86 -2.30 5.10 12.02
C ARG A 86 -2.31 4.67 10.56
N ILE A 87 -2.43 5.67 9.68
CA ILE A 87 -2.23 5.53 8.24
C ILE A 87 -0.91 6.24 7.92
N LEU A 88 0.04 5.51 7.36
CA LEU A 88 1.38 5.98 7.02
C LEU A 88 1.55 5.98 5.51
N ASP A 89 2.16 7.03 4.98
CA ASP A 89 2.58 7.12 3.58
C ASP A 89 3.52 5.96 3.21
N GLY A 90 3.20 5.21 2.15
CA GLY A 90 3.97 4.01 1.78
C GLY A 90 5.43 4.30 1.40
N GLN A 91 5.71 5.48 0.84
CA GLN A 91 7.06 5.83 0.36
C GLN A 91 7.95 6.43 1.44
N THR A 92 7.37 7.14 2.39
CA THR A 92 8.10 7.99 3.34
C THR A 92 7.90 7.62 4.80
N GLY A 93 6.85 6.85 5.13
CA GLY A 93 6.45 6.56 6.51
C GLY A 93 5.80 7.75 7.23
N ASN A 94 5.57 8.87 6.53
CA ASN A 94 4.93 10.03 7.13
C ASN A 94 3.50 9.71 7.56
N GLU A 95 3.12 10.14 8.75
CA GLU A 95 1.78 9.92 9.28
C GLU A 95 0.75 10.80 8.54
N ARG A 96 -0.24 10.16 7.92
CA ARG A 96 -1.33 10.80 7.17
C ARG A 96 -2.56 11.00 8.03
N ALA A 97 -2.84 10.05 8.93
CA ALA A 97 -3.97 10.09 9.85
C ALA A 97 -3.72 9.26 11.12
N ILE A 98 -4.43 9.62 12.20
CA ILE A 98 -4.43 8.91 13.49
C ILE A 98 -5.87 8.72 13.95
N ILE A 99 -6.19 7.53 14.45
CA ILE A 99 -7.46 7.20 15.10
C ILE A 99 -7.14 6.63 16.48
N ALA A 100 -7.79 7.12 17.53
CA ALA A 100 -7.67 6.54 18.86
C ALA A 100 -8.35 5.16 18.87
N ASN A 101 -7.61 4.11 19.24
CA ASN A 101 -8.08 2.72 19.27
C ASN A 101 -7.16 1.90 20.17
N SER A 102 -7.66 1.25 21.20
CA SER A 102 -6.83 0.48 22.14
C SER A 102 -6.75 -0.99 21.78
N SER A 103 -5.57 -1.58 21.96
CA SER A 103 -5.39 -3.04 21.95
C SER A 103 -4.14 -3.41 22.74
N ALA A 104 -4.20 -4.49 23.51
CA ALA A 104 -3.02 -5.12 24.10
C ALA A 104 -2.09 -5.77 23.04
N THR A 105 -2.52 -5.75 21.78
CA THR A 105 -1.90 -6.30 20.57
C THR A 105 -1.76 -7.82 20.57
N LEU A 106 -1.84 -8.42 19.38
CA LEU A 106 -1.35 -9.76 19.07
C LEU A 106 -0.75 -9.72 17.67
N TRP A 107 -1.57 -10.01 16.65
CA TRP A 107 -1.23 -9.99 15.23
C TRP A 107 -2.44 -9.60 14.38
N GLU A 108 -3.41 -8.93 14.99
CA GLU A 108 -4.51 -8.29 14.28
C GLU A 108 -4.00 -7.19 13.36
N TYR A 109 -4.76 -6.89 12.32
CA TYR A 109 -4.49 -5.78 11.41
C TYR A 109 -5.82 -5.14 10.99
N PRO A 110 -5.85 -3.82 10.75
CA PRO A 110 -6.97 -3.14 10.14
C PRO A 110 -7.32 -3.71 8.75
N ILE A 111 -8.58 -3.62 8.34
CA ILE A 111 -9.03 -4.09 7.01
C ILE A 111 -9.78 -2.96 6.33
N VAL A 112 -9.49 -2.72 5.06
CA VAL A 112 -10.27 -1.79 4.21
C VAL A 112 -11.12 -2.60 3.24
N VAL A 113 -12.40 -2.27 3.16
CA VAL A 113 -13.37 -2.98 2.33
C VAL A 113 -14.51 -2.04 1.92
N ASP A 114 -14.92 -2.10 0.66
CA ASP A 114 -16.16 -1.48 0.20
C ASP A 114 -17.34 -2.39 0.57
N LEU A 115 -18.03 -2.07 1.67
CA LEU A 115 -19.16 -2.86 2.16
C LEU A 115 -20.44 -2.58 1.38
N ALA A 116 -20.59 -1.35 0.89
CA ALA A 116 -21.80 -0.89 0.20
C ALA A 116 -21.79 -1.21 -1.31
N GLY A 117 -20.61 -1.44 -1.89
CA GLY A 117 -20.41 -1.60 -3.33
C GLY A 117 -20.58 -0.27 -4.09
N ASP A 118 -20.31 0.87 -3.45
CA ASP A 118 -20.50 2.21 -4.01
C ASP A 118 -19.18 2.91 -4.37
N ASN A 119 -18.06 2.16 -4.35
CA ASN A 119 -16.72 2.66 -4.63
C ASN A 119 -16.24 3.70 -3.59
N ASN A 120 -16.73 3.59 -2.36
CA ASN A 120 -16.25 4.33 -1.20
C ASN A 120 -16.00 3.33 -0.05
N ALA A 121 -14.73 3.02 0.22
CA ALA A 121 -14.39 1.93 1.15
C ALA A 121 -14.46 2.34 2.63
N GLU A 122 -14.77 1.36 3.48
CA GLU A 122 -14.75 1.48 4.94
C GLU A 122 -13.48 0.88 5.56
N LEU A 123 -12.95 1.56 6.58
CA LEU A 123 -11.89 1.04 7.45
C LEU A 123 -12.50 0.32 8.67
N ILE A 124 -12.14 -0.95 8.85
CA ILE A 124 -12.57 -1.81 9.95
C ILE A 124 -11.40 -2.10 10.87
N VAL A 125 -11.59 -1.87 12.17
CA VAL A 125 -10.60 -2.11 13.23
C VAL A 125 -11.25 -2.81 14.42
N VAL A 126 -10.44 -3.54 15.20
CA VAL A 126 -10.87 -4.18 16.45
C VAL A 126 -10.20 -3.49 17.64
N ALA A 127 -10.81 -3.62 18.83
CA ALA A 127 -10.30 -2.98 20.05
C ALA A 127 -10.51 -3.87 21.29
N ASN A 128 -9.71 -3.62 22.32
CA ASN A 128 -9.87 -4.15 23.68
C ASN A 128 -9.34 -3.14 24.73
N ASP A 129 -9.76 -3.29 25.99
CA ASP A 129 -9.43 -2.41 27.13
C ASP A 129 -9.12 -3.16 28.43
#